data_AF-A0A1M5M7A6-F1
#
_entry.id   AF-A0A1M5M7A6-F1
#
_cell.length_a   1.000
_cell.length_b   1.000
_cell.length_c   1.000
_cell.angle_alpha   90.00
_cell.angle_beta   90.00
_cell.angle_gamma   90.00
#
_symmetry.space_group_name_H-M   'P 1'
#
loop_
_entity.id
_entity.type
_entity.pdbx_description
1 polymer ?
#
loop_
_entity_poly.entity_id
_entity_poly.type
_entity_poly.pdbx_seq_one_letter_code
_entity_poly.pdbx_strand_id
1 'polypeptide(L)'
;MFRHDQLSKPELFHSLKHRKIKWAGNRKLKIYGTLQCGSGKRMKMENRVFFTSEEEAIHNGYRPCGHCMRKAYLSWKNTKL
;
A
#
# COMPACT_ATOMS: atom_id res chain seq x y z
N MET A 1 -6.56 7.60 -2.83
CA MET A 1 -5.41 6.75 -3.17
C MET A 1 -4.45 7.60 -3.98
N PHE A 2 -3.16 7.62 -3.66
CA PHE A 2 -2.16 8.39 -4.41
C PHE A 2 -1.31 7.47 -5.27
N ARG A 3 -1.07 7.83 -6.53
CA ARG A 3 -0.18 7.07 -7.41
C ARG A 3 1.23 7.65 -7.37
N HIS A 4 2.24 6.83 -7.19
CA HIS A 4 3.62 7.31 -7.07
C HIS A 4 4.12 7.94 -8.37
N ASP A 5 3.71 7.43 -9.53
CA ASP A 5 4.03 7.99 -10.85
C ASP A 5 3.38 9.36 -11.13
N GLN A 6 2.44 9.80 -10.29
CA GLN A 6 1.74 11.08 -10.40
C GLN A 6 2.09 12.06 -9.26
N LEU A 7 2.97 11.65 -8.34
CA LEU A 7 3.44 12.50 -7.25
C LEU A 7 4.83 13.04 -7.57
N SER A 8 5.02 14.34 -7.41
CA SER A 8 6.36 14.90 -7.34
C SER A 8 7.07 14.43 -6.06
N LYS A 9 8.41 14.46 -6.07
CA LYS A 9 9.20 14.13 -4.88
C LYS A 9 8.81 14.99 -3.67
N PRO A 10 8.67 16.34 -3.77
CA PRO A 10 8.27 17.17 -2.64
C PRO A 10 6.91 16.79 -2.05
N GLU A 11 5.89 16.54 -2.89
CA GLU A 11 4.56 16.14 -2.42
C GLU A 11 4.58 14.80 -1.68
N LEU A 12 5.36 13.84 -2.18
CA LEU A 12 5.54 12.56 -1.52
C LEU A 12 6.22 12.73 -0.16
N PHE A 13 7.34 13.44 -0.10
CA PHE A 13 8.06 13.68 1.16
C PHE A 13 7.21 14.43 2.18
N HIS A 14 6.48 15.46 1.76
CA HIS A 14 5.54 16.18 2.60
C HIS A 14 4.47 15.23 3.16
N SER A 15 3.84 14.43 2.30
CA SER A 15 2.79 13.49 2.72
C SER A 15 3.29 12.42 3.68
N LEU A 16 4.52 11.94 3.51
CA LEU A 16 5.17 11.00 4.44
C LEU A 16 5.52 11.67 5.78
N LYS A 17 6.13 12.86 5.73
CA LYS A 17 6.53 13.63 6.91
C LYS A 17 5.34 13.96 7.81
N HIS A 18 4.21 14.33 7.21
CA HIS A 18 2.97 14.65 7.92
C HIS A 18 2.09 13.43 8.20
N ARG A 19 2.59 12.19 7.97
CA ARG A 19 1.85 10.93 8.17
C ARG A 19 0.49 10.87 7.47
N LYS A 20 0.32 11.65 6.40
CA LYS A 20 -0.86 11.62 5.53
C LYS A 20 -0.90 10.31 4.77
N ILE A 21 0.24 9.82 4.30
CA ILE A 21 0.40 8.47 3.76
C ILE A 21 0.87 7.54 4.88
N LYS A 22 0.16 6.43 5.08
CA LYS A 22 0.46 5.43 6.12
C LYS A 22 0.71 4.03 5.54
N TRP A 23 0.24 3.78 4.33
CA TRP A 23 0.34 2.48 3.66
C TRP A 23 0.82 2.63 2.21
N ALA A 24 1.44 1.58 1.68
CA ALA A 24 1.82 1.48 0.28
C ALA A 24 1.29 0.20 -0.33
N GLY A 25 1.15 0.16 -1.66
CA GLY A 25 0.63 -1.01 -2.34
C GLY A 25 1.10 -1.16 -3.78
N ASN A 26 0.88 -2.36 -4.32
CA ASN A 26 1.03 -2.67 -5.73
C ASN A 26 -0.33 -2.52 -6.43
N ARG A 27 -0.42 -1.57 -7.36
CA ARG A 27 -1.64 -1.26 -8.11
C ARG A 27 -2.13 -2.41 -8.99
N LYS A 28 -1.20 -3.08 -9.70
CA LYS A 28 -1.54 -4.15 -10.63
C LYS A 28 -2.00 -5.41 -9.91
N LEU A 29 -1.29 -5.79 -8.84
CA LEU A 29 -1.59 -7.00 -8.08
C LEU A 29 -2.68 -6.79 -7.01
N LYS A 30 -3.13 -5.54 -6.81
CA LYS A 30 -4.09 -5.15 -5.76
C LYS A 30 -3.66 -5.62 -4.37
N ILE A 31 -2.41 -5.31 -3.98
CA ILE A 31 -1.84 -5.65 -2.67
C ILE A 31 -1.50 -4.38 -1.92
N TYR A 32 -1.87 -4.24 -0.65
CA TYR A 32 -1.37 -3.18 0.23
C TYR A 32 -0.55 -3.74 1.39
N GLY A 33 0.31 -2.92 1.97
CA GLY A 33 1.25 -3.30 3.00
C GLY A 33 1.85 -2.08 3.70
N THR A 34 2.66 -2.34 4.72
CA THR A 34 3.34 -1.29 5.46
C THR A 34 4.36 -0.57 4.58
N LEU A 35 4.67 0.69 4.90
CA LEU A 35 5.74 1.45 4.23
C LEU A 35 7.13 0.80 4.38
N GLN A 36 7.29 -0.11 5.35
CA GLN A 36 8.54 -0.82 5.61
C GLN A 36 8.67 -2.17 4.89
N CYS A 37 7.67 -2.58 4.11
CA CYS A 37 7.71 -3.83 3.37
C CYS A 37 8.94 -3.92 2.45
N GLY A 38 9.78 -4.94 2.64
CA GLY A 38 10.97 -5.16 1.79
C GLY A 38 10.64 -5.34 0.31
N SER A 39 9.57 -6.06 -0.02
CA SER A 39 9.06 -6.16 -1.40
C SER A 39 8.53 -4.82 -1.92
N GLY A 40 7.90 -4.02 -1.05
CA GLY A 40 7.38 -2.70 -1.41
C GLY A 40 8.47 -1.70 -1.76
N LYS A 41 9.58 -1.68 -1.01
CA LYS A 41 10.73 -0.78 -1.25
C LYS A 41 11.37 -0.98 -2.63
N ARG A 42 11.37 -2.22 -3.14
CA ARG A 42 11.90 -2.60 -4.47
C ARG A 42 10.90 -2.42 -5.62
N MET A 43 9.68 -2.00 -5.34
CA MET A 43 8.62 -1.90 -6.36
C MET A 43 8.87 -0.73 -7.31
N LYS A 44 8.67 -0.95 -8.63
CA LYS A 44 8.71 0.12 -9.63
C LYS A 44 7.65 1.20 -9.34
N MET A 45 7.95 2.45 -9.66
CA MET A 45 7.13 3.62 -9.30
C MET A 45 5.72 3.53 -9.91
N GLU A 46 5.62 3.13 -11.18
CA GLU A 46 4.37 2.97 -11.92
C GLU A 46 3.42 1.93 -11.30
N ASN A 47 3.94 0.99 -10.51
CA ASN A 47 3.15 0.00 -9.80
C ASN A 47 2.83 0.42 -8.36
N ARG A 48 3.54 1.41 -7.81
CA ARG A 48 3.44 1.81 -6.41
C ARG A 48 2.31 2.82 -6.20
N VAL A 49 1.41 2.52 -5.28
CA VAL A 49 0.37 3.43 -4.78
C VAL A 49 0.50 3.61 -3.28
N PHE A 50 -0.13 4.66 -2.76
CA PHE A 50 -0.15 4.99 -1.35
C PHE A 50 -1.56 5.24 -0.85
N PHE A 51 -1.79 4.93 0.42
CA PHE A 51 -3.07 5.12 1.10
C PHE A 51 -2.89 5.85 2.42
N THR A 52 -3.90 6.61 2.79
CA THR A 52 -4.02 7.34 4.05
C THR A 52 -4.37 6.44 5.23
N SER A 53 -5.07 5.34 4.95
CA SER A 53 -5.61 4.41 5.93
C SER A 53 -5.66 2.99 5.36
N GLU A 54 -5.83 2.01 6.24
CA GLU A 54 -5.98 0.60 5.84
C GLU A 54 -7.36 0.40 5.18
N GLU A 55 -8.37 1.06 5.74
CA GLU A 55 -9.76 1.08 5.27
C GLU A 55 -9.85 1.60 3.83
N GLU A 56 -9.11 2.66 3.51
CA GLU A 56 -9.04 3.17 2.14
C GLU A 56 -8.50 2.10 1.17
N ALA A 57 -7.46 1.36 1.55
CA ALA A 57 -6.92 0.30 0.70
C ALA A 57 -7.93 -0.83 0.49
N ILE A 58 -8.62 -1.24 1.55
CA ILE A 58 -9.66 -2.28 1.52
C ILE A 58 -10.83 -1.84 0.64
N HIS A 59 -11.36 -0.62 0.82
CA HIS A 59 -12.43 -0.07 -0.01
C HIS A 59 -12.05 0.03 -1.49
N ASN A 60 -10.76 0.23 -1.80
CA ASN A 60 -10.25 0.22 -3.17
C ASN A 60 -9.96 -1.20 -3.72
N GLY A 61 -10.33 -2.25 -2.98
CA GLY A 61 -10.23 -3.66 -3.38
C GLY A 61 -8.83 -4.26 -3.25
N TYR A 62 -7.96 -3.70 -2.40
CA TYR A 62 -6.63 -4.23 -2.17
C TYR A 62 -6.64 -5.25 -1.05
N ARG A 63 -5.92 -6.36 -1.23
CA ARG A 63 -5.72 -7.37 -0.18
C ARG A 63 -4.45 -7.07 0.64
N PRO A 64 -4.38 -7.54 1.90
CA PRO A 64 -3.18 -7.39 2.70
C PRO A 64 -1.97 -8.14 2.09
N CYS A 65 -0.78 -7.61 2.32
CA CYS A 65 0.47 -8.21 1.88
C CYS A 65 0.80 -9.46 2.70
N GLY A 66 0.95 -10.61 2.04
CA GLY A 66 1.29 -11.87 2.71
C GLY A 66 2.66 -11.88 3.42
N HIS A 67 3.57 -10.96 3.07
CA HIS A 67 4.88 -10.84 3.69
C HIS A 67 4.86 -9.94 4.93
N CYS A 68 4.54 -8.64 4.76
CA CYS A 68 4.60 -7.67 5.87
C CYS A 68 3.31 -7.60 6.71
N MET A 69 2.21 -8.21 6.27
CA MET A 69 0.90 -8.23 6.95
C MET A 69 0.36 -9.65 7.08
N ARG A 70 1.22 -10.62 7.43
CA ARG A 70 0.92 -12.06 7.42
C ARG A 70 -0.40 -12.42 8.13
N LYS A 71 -0.67 -11.85 9.31
CA LYS A 71 -1.89 -12.08 10.09
C LYS A 71 -3.13 -11.61 9.34
N ALA A 72 -3.17 -10.35 8.93
CA ALA A 72 -4.29 -9.77 8.17
C ALA A 72 -4.52 -10.51 6.84
N TYR A 73 -3.44 -10.91 6.16
CA TYR A 73 -3.52 -11.71 4.94
C TYR A 73 -4.18 -13.07 5.15
N LEU A 74 -3.90 -13.77 6.26
CA LEU A 74 -4.57 -15.03 6.59
C LEU A 74 -6.06 -14.83 6.81
N SER A 75 -6.44 -13.80 7.59
CA SER A 75 -7.85 -13.47 7.80
C SER A 75 -8.56 -13.18 6.47
N TRP A 76 -7.97 -12.35 5.61
CA TRP A 76 -8.50 -12.08 4.27
C TRP A 76 -8.59 -13.32 3.38
N LYS A 77 -7.62 -14.24 3.46
CA LYS A 77 -7.62 -15.46 2.65
C LYS A 77 -8.73 -16.41 3.10
N ASN A 78 -9.01 -16.46 4.40
CA ASN A 78 -10.04 -17.32 4.97
C ASN A 78 -11.47 -16.78 4.75
N THR A 79 -11.65 -15.48 4.50
CA THR A 79 -12.96 -14.93 4.09
C THR A 79 -13.25 -15.07 2.60
N LYS A 80 -12.26 -15.53 1.83
CA LYS A 80 -12.34 -15.77 0.38
C LYS A 80 -12.53 -17.25 0.03
N LEU A 81 -12.53 -18.13 1.04
CA LEU A 81 -12.91 -19.54 0.94
C LEU A 81 -14.43 -19.65 1.17
#